data_AF-A0A3D2CI06-F1
#
_entry.id   AF-A0A3D2CI06-F1
#
_cell.length_a   1.000
_cell.length_b   1.000
_cell.length_c   1.000
_cell.angle_alpha   90.00
_cell.angle_beta   90.00
_cell.angle_gamma   90.00
#
_symmetry.space_group_name_H-M   'P 1'
#
loop_
_entity.id
_entity.type
_entity.pdbx_description
1 polymer ?
#
loop_
_entity_poly.entity_id
_entity_poly.type
_entity_poly.pdbx_seq_one_letter_code
_entity_poly.pdbx_strand_id
1 'polypeptide(L)'
;GDAAAEARALEQWLRTEFEYTIVPDDDLGDQPLANFLFESRRGHCEYFASALAVMLRTRGIPARLVGGFYGGEPNPFADWVLVRQSDAHAWVEARWSDDGWVQLDATPAADIPLSPPVWRALWELAAARWQTLILDYSLETQIEGLMDGARWIRGVPPAAGAGAVAAVGIGIGGTVLGLFGLAVAFIALGLGL
;
A
#
# COMPACT_ATOMS: atom_id res chain seq x y z
N GLY A 1 -12.53 -8.51 35.11
CA GLY A 1 -11.40 -9.45 35.25
C GLY A 1 -10.15 -8.74 34.81
N ASP A 2 -9.13 -9.48 34.38
CA ASP A 2 -7.98 -8.89 33.68
C ASP A 2 -8.47 -8.33 32.33
N ALA A 3 -8.52 -7.00 32.22
CA ALA A 3 -9.01 -6.30 31.03
C ALA A 3 -8.18 -6.64 29.78
N ALA A 4 -6.89 -6.97 29.93
CA ALA A 4 -6.05 -7.42 28.83
C ALA A 4 -6.52 -8.80 28.31
N ALA A 5 -6.75 -9.75 29.21
CA ALA A 5 -7.26 -11.07 28.87
C ALA A 5 -8.66 -11.00 28.23
N GLU A 6 -9.55 -10.16 28.75
CA GLU A 6 -10.88 -9.95 28.17
C GLU A 6 -10.81 -9.35 26.76
N ALA A 7 -9.94 -8.36 26.55
CA ALA A 7 -9.77 -7.73 25.25
C ALA A 7 -9.22 -8.71 24.20
N ARG A 8 -8.20 -9.51 24.58
CA ARG A 8 -7.63 -10.55 23.71
C ARG A 8 -8.62 -11.66 23.41
N ALA A 9 -9.46 -12.04 24.36
CA ALA A 9 -10.50 -13.05 24.14
C ALA A 9 -11.54 -12.57 23.12
N LEU A 10 -11.96 -11.30 23.19
CA LEU A 10 -12.90 -10.71 22.22
C LEU A 10 -12.27 -10.58 20.83
N GLU A 11 -11.02 -10.12 20.75
CA GLU A 11 -10.23 -10.07 19.50
C GLU A 11 -10.15 -11.46 18.86
N GLN A 12 -9.77 -12.47 19.64
CA GLN A 12 -9.61 -13.83 19.14
C GLN A 12 -10.96 -14.44 18.72
N TRP A 13 -12.02 -14.22 19.49
CA TRP A 13 -13.36 -14.71 19.15
C TRP A 13 -13.85 -14.17 17.81
N LEU A 14 -13.69 -12.86 17.56
CA LEU A 14 -14.00 -12.30 16.24
C LEU A 14 -13.14 -12.93 15.14
N ARG A 15 -11.84 -13.09 15.36
CA ARG A 15 -10.92 -13.68 14.36
C ARG A 15 -11.27 -15.12 13.99
N THR A 16 -11.86 -15.90 14.89
CA THR A 16 -12.10 -17.33 14.69
C THR A 16 -13.54 -17.65 14.29
N GLU A 17 -14.52 -16.89 14.78
CA GLU A 17 -15.94 -17.21 14.59
C GLU A 17 -16.60 -16.45 13.42
N PHE A 18 -15.87 -15.51 12.81
CA PHE A 18 -16.36 -14.64 11.75
C PHE A 18 -15.49 -14.76 10.49
N GLU A 19 -16.09 -14.49 9.34
CA GLU A 19 -15.42 -14.60 8.04
C GLU A 19 -15.17 -13.20 7.45
N TYR A 20 -13.99 -12.99 6.90
CA TYR A 20 -13.68 -11.76 6.18
C TYR A 20 -14.23 -11.81 4.75
N THR A 21 -14.97 -10.78 4.34
CA THR A 21 -15.43 -10.61 2.95
C THR A 21 -15.47 -9.13 2.57
N ILE A 22 -15.11 -8.84 1.32
CA ILE A 22 -15.28 -7.53 0.68
C ILE A 22 -16.54 -7.46 -0.19
N VAL A 23 -17.25 -8.59 -0.32
CA VAL A 23 -18.54 -8.65 -1.00
C VAL A 23 -19.60 -8.09 -0.04
N PRO A 24 -20.34 -7.02 -0.42
CA PRO A 24 -21.41 -6.49 0.40
C PRO A 24 -22.50 -7.54 0.61
N ASP A 25 -23.04 -7.63 1.84
CA ASP A 25 -24.35 -8.26 2.03
C ASP A 25 -25.42 -7.31 1.50
N ASP A 26 -26.29 -7.82 0.63
CA ASP A 26 -27.30 -7.02 -0.09
C ASP A 26 -28.41 -6.48 0.85
N ASP A 27 -28.49 -6.96 2.09
CA ASP A 27 -29.53 -6.59 3.07
C ASP A 27 -28.98 -6.47 4.50
N LEU A 28 -28.31 -5.35 4.78
CA LEU A 28 -27.80 -5.05 6.13
C LEU A 28 -28.84 -4.32 7.03
N GLY A 29 -29.98 -3.94 6.46
CA GLY A 29 -31.02 -3.15 7.13
C GLY A 29 -30.53 -1.87 7.80
N ASP A 30 -31.26 -1.38 8.79
CA ASP A 30 -30.94 -0.15 9.54
C ASP A 30 -29.85 -0.35 10.62
N GLN A 31 -29.41 -1.60 10.87
CA GLN A 31 -28.50 -1.96 11.96
C GLN A 31 -27.34 -2.85 11.48
N PRO A 32 -26.46 -2.33 10.61
CA PRO A 32 -25.44 -3.11 9.93
C PRO A 32 -24.48 -3.81 10.90
N LEU A 33 -24.14 -3.18 12.03
CA LEU A 33 -23.25 -3.79 13.03
C LEU A 33 -23.93 -4.91 13.83
N ALA A 34 -25.24 -4.81 14.08
CA ALA A 34 -25.99 -5.84 14.78
C ALA A 34 -26.20 -7.07 13.87
N ASN A 35 -26.54 -6.84 12.60
CA ASN A 35 -26.62 -7.90 11.59
C ASN A 35 -25.26 -8.62 11.46
N PHE A 36 -24.15 -7.88 11.36
CA PHE A 36 -22.81 -8.48 11.38
C PHE A 36 -22.58 -9.38 12.61
N LEU A 37 -22.85 -8.88 13.82
CA LEU A 37 -22.57 -9.60 15.08
C LEU A 37 -23.47 -10.82 15.31
N PHE A 38 -24.73 -10.76 14.89
CA PHE A 38 -25.74 -11.74 15.32
C PHE A 38 -26.31 -12.58 14.18
N GLU A 39 -26.17 -12.15 12.93
CA GLU A 39 -26.80 -12.79 11.76
C GLU A 39 -25.74 -13.22 10.73
N SER A 40 -25.12 -12.28 10.01
CA SER A 40 -24.27 -12.62 8.87
C SER A 40 -22.94 -13.23 9.28
N ARG A 41 -22.31 -12.69 10.34
CA ARG A 41 -20.93 -13.02 10.79
C ARG A 41 -19.88 -12.88 9.69
N ARG A 42 -20.16 -12.06 8.68
CA ARG A 42 -19.33 -11.84 7.50
C ARG A 42 -19.18 -10.34 7.27
N GLY A 43 -17.95 -9.86 7.08
CA GLY A 43 -17.74 -8.43 6.80
C GLY A 43 -16.30 -8.06 6.49
N HIS A 44 -16.07 -6.78 6.15
CA HIS A 44 -14.74 -6.21 5.95
C HIS A 44 -14.18 -5.60 7.24
N CYS A 45 -12.94 -5.08 7.18
CA CYS A 45 -12.16 -4.65 8.34
C CYS A 45 -12.89 -3.63 9.23
N GLU A 46 -13.71 -2.74 8.67
CA GLU A 46 -14.45 -1.74 9.43
C GLU A 46 -15.56 -2.35 10.30
N TYR A 47 -16.18 -3.45 9.88
CA TYR A 47 -17.15 -4.20 10.70
C TYR A 47 -16.48 -4.84 11.91
N PHE A 48 -15.36 -5.53 11.68
CA PHE A 48 -14.56 -6.16 12.73
C PHE A 48 -14.05 -5.13 13.74
N ALA A 49 -13.47 -4.02 13.27
CA ALA A 49 -12.97 -2.96 14.12
C ALA A 49 -14.10 -2.27 14.90
N SER A 50 -15.22 -1.97 14.24
CA SER A 50 -16.38 -1.35 14.90
C SER A 50 -16.98 -2.26 15.97
N ALA A 51 -17.13 -3.54 15.66
CA ALA A 51 -17.67 -4.54 16.58
C ALA A 51 -16.77 -4.69 17.81
N LEU A 52 -15.46 -4.86 17.60
CA LEU A 52 -14.50 -4.96 18.70
C LEU A 52 -14.51 -3.71 19.57
N ALA A 53 -14.49 -2.52 18.97
CA ALA A 53 -14.51 -1.26 19.71
C ALA A 53 -15.77 -1.12 20.58
N VAL A 54 -16.95 -1.47 20.04
CA VAL A 54 -18.21 -1.45 20.79
C VAL A 54 -18.17 -2.48 21.93
N MET A 55 -17.80 -3.73 21.65
CA MET A 55 -17.74 -4.77 22.67
C MET A 55 -16.80 -4.41 23.82
N LEU A 56 -15.60 -3.90 23.53
CA LEU A 56 -14.66 -3.44 24.56
C LEU A 56 -15.25 -2.32 25.42
N ARG A 57 -15.88 -1.32 24.78
CA ARG A 57 -16.52 -0.19 25.49
C ARG A 57 -17.67 -0.65 26.39
N THR A 58 -18.44 -1.68 25.99
CA THR A 58 -19.50 -2.24 26.86
C THR A 58 -18.94 -2.95 28.11
N ARG A 59 -17.67 -3.36 28.08
CA ARG A 59 -16.95 -3.93 29.23
C ARG A 59 -16.19 -2.87 30.05
N GLY A 60 -16.36 -1.59 29.72
CA GLY A 60 -15.67 -0.49 30.40
C GLY A 60 -14.20 -0.33 30.00
N ILE A 61 -13.75 -1.00 28.93
CA ILE A 61 -12.39 -0.85 28.40
C ILE A 61 -12.38 0.32 27.40
N PRO A 62 -11.62 1.40 27.66
CA PRO A 62 -11.42 2.47 26.70
C PRO A 62 -10.87 1.92 25.38
N ALA A 63 -11.61 2.16 24.29
CA ALA A 63 -11.22 1.74 22.94
C ALA A 63 -11.48 2.85 21.92
N ARG A 64 -10.66 2.93 20.87
CA ARG A 64 -10.83 3.84 19.72
C ARG A 64 -10.61 3.09 18.41
N LEU A 65 -11.35 3.49 17.39
CA LEU A 65 -11.18 2.98 16.03
C LEU A 65 -10.09 3.79 15.33
N VAL A 66 -9.22 3.11 14.61
CA VAL A 66 -8.14 3.72 13.84
C VAL A 66 -8.26 3.25 12.40
N GLY A 67 -8.29 4.20 11.47
CA GLY A 67 -8.25 3.94 10.04
C GLY A 67 -6.90 4.39 9.49
N GLY A 68 -6.32 3.58 8.61
CA GLY A 68 -5.03 3.86 8.00
C GLY A 68 -4.71 2.86 6.91
N PHE A 69 -3.43 2.53 6.78
CA PHE A 69 -2.94 1.51 5.86
C PHE A 69 -2.16 0.46 6.64
N TYR A 70 -2.33 -0.80 6.28
CA TYR A 70 -1.62 -1.92 6.93
C TYR A 70 -0.86 -2.75 5.90
N GLY A 71 0.40 -3.04 6.19
CA GLY A 71 1.29 -3.78 5.29
C GLY A 71 2.00 -2.86 4.29
N GLY A 72 1.73 -3.08 3.00
CA GLY A 72 2.48 -2.50 1.89
C GLY A 72 3.45 -3.49 1.25
N GLU A 73 3.74 -3.28 -0.03
CA GLU A 73 4.59 -4.13 -0.84
C GLU A 73 5.99 -3.49 -0.92
N PRO A 74 7.02 -4.05 -0.23
CA PRO A 74 8.37 -3.49 -0.31
C PRO A 74 8.88 -3.63 -1.73
N ASN A 75 9.44 -2.55 -2.28
CA ASN A 75 10.00 -2.60 -3.62
C ASN A 75 11.32 -3.40 -3.59
N PRO A 76 11.45 -4.52 -4.32
CA PRO A 76 12.68 -5.31 -4.29
C PRO A 76 13.87 -4.63 -4.99
N PHE A 77 13.65 -3.52 -5.69
CA PHE A 77 14.64 -2.81 -6.50
C PHE A 77 14.92 -1.38 -6.03
N ALA A 78 14.22 -0.90 -5.00
CA ALA A 78 14.36 0.46 -4.49
C ALA A 78 14.00 0.51 -2.99
N ASP A 79 14.57 1.48 -2.26
CA ASP A 79 14.38 1.59 -0.81
C ASP A 79 13.09 2.33 -0.44
N TRP A 80 11.95 1.82 -0.91
CA TRP A 80 10.62 2.33 -0.57
C TRP A 80 9.57 1.21 -0.54
N VAL A 81 8.49 1.46 0.20
CA VAL A 81 7.35 0.55 0.34
C VAL A 81 6.15 1.14 -0.41
N LEU A 82 5.55 0.33 -1.30
CA LEU A 82 4.35 0.71 -2.01
C LEU A 82 3.13 0.49 -1.14
N VAL A 83 2.44 1.57 -0.79
CA VAL A 83 1.15 1.53 -0.10
C VAL A 83 0.06 1.97 -1.08
N ARG A 84 -0.92 1.09 -1.31
CA ARG A 84 -2.03 1.27 -2.25
C ARG A 84 -3.32 1.54 -1.50
N GLN A 85 -4.32 2.06 -2.20
CA GLN A 85 -5.69 2.19 -1.66
C GLN A 85 -6.29 0.83 -1.25
N SER A 86 -5.88 -0.27 -1.90
CA SER A 86 -6.24 -1.64 -1.50
C SER A 86 -5.69 -2.06 -0.14
N ASP A 87 -4.70 -1.35 0.38
CA ASP A 87 -4.06 -1.64 1.68
C ASP A 87 -4.72 -0.83 2.82
N ALA A 88 -5.81 -0.12 2.51
CA ALA A 88 -6.61 0.59 3.51
C ALA A 88 -7.16 -0.41 4.54
N HIS A 89 -6.96 -0.11 5.81
CA HIS A 89 -7.28 -1.02 6.91
C HIS A 89 -7.81 -0.27 8.12
N ALA A 90 -8.67 -0.95 8.89
CA ALA A 90 -9.24 -0.45 10.12
C ALA A 90 -8.93 -1.42 11.27
N TRP A 91 -8.47 -0.89 12.41
CA TRP A 91 -8.19 -1.65 13.62
C TRP A 91 -8.66 -0.90 14.87
N VAL A 92 -8.47 -1.52 16.04
CA VAL A 92 -8.83 -0.94 17.33
C VAL A 92 -7.60 -0.73 18.17
N GLU A 93 -7.56 0.39 18.87
CA GLU A 93 -6.63 0.59 19.98
C GLU A 93 -7.41 0.62 21.29
N ALA A 94 -6.94 -0.14 22.27
CA ALA A 94 -7.55 -0.23 23.58
C ALA A 94 -6.55 0.08 24.69
N ARG A 95 -7.03 0.56 25.83
CA ARG A 95 -6.18 0.92 26.97
C ARG A 95 -6.73 0.31 28.25
N TRP A 96 -5.89 -0.40 28.97
CA TRP A 96 -6.21 -1.03 30.26
C TRP A 96 -5.14 -0.82 31.34
N SER A 97 -4.00 -0.21 31.01
CA SER A 97 -3.01 0.29 31.95
C SER A 97 -2.61 1.73 31.60
N ASP A 98 -1.81 2.36 32.45
CA ASP A 98 -1.27 3.70 32.20
C ASP A 98 -0.16 3.71 31.14
N ASP A 99 0.29 2.53 30.68
CA ASP A 99 1.40 2.37 29.72
C ASP A 99 1.04 2.73 28.27
N GLY A 100 -0.22 3.12 28.02
CA GLY A 100 -0.66 3.65 26.73
C GLY A 100 -1.70 2.79 26.01
N TRP A 101 -1.86 3.08 24.72
CA TRP A 101 -2.79 2.38 23.84
C TRP A 101 -2.14 1.14 23.24
N VAL A 102 -2.89 0.03 23.21
CA VAL A 102 -2.46 -1.25 22.65
C VAL A 102 -3.31 -1.55 21.41
N GLN A 103 -2.64 -1.84 20.31
CA GLN A 103 -3.29 -2.24 19.06
C GLN A 103 -3.86 -3.65 19.15
N LEU A 104 -5.11 -3.80 18.68
CA LEU A 104 -5.85 -5.04 18.54
C LEU A 104 -6.42 -5.10 17.12
N ASP A 105 -6.24 -6.23 16.45
CA ASP A 105 -6.75 -6.45 15.09
C ASP A 105 -7.53 -7.75 15.02
N ALA A 106 -8.86 -7.59 15.03
CA ALA A 106 -9.81 -8.69 14.94
C ALA A 106 -9.98 -9.24 13.52
N THR A 107 -9.35 -8.63 12.51
CA THR A 107 -9.51 -9.05 11.11
C THR A 107 -8.72 -10.36 10.88
N PRO A 108 -9.36 -11.42 10.37
CA PRO A 108 -8.65 -12.63 9.93
C PRO A 108 -7.60 -12.28 8.86
N ALA A 109 -6.46 -12.98 8.86
CA ALA A 109 -5.45 -12.78 7.82
C ALA A 109 -6.02 -13.26 6.48
N ALA A 110 -6.13 -12.36 5.50
CA ALA A 110 -6.41 -12.75 4.12
C ALA A 110 -5.15 -13.39 3.52
N ASP A 111 -5.30 -14.54 2.85
CA ASP A 111 -4.21 -15.18 2.11
C ASP A 111 -3.79 -14.28 0.93
N ILE A 112 -2.72 -13.51 1.12
CA ILE A 112 -2.09 -12.73 0.04
C ILE A 112 -1.08 -13.66 -0.67
N PRO A 113 -1.22 -13.93 -1.98
CA PRO A 113 -0.27 -14.76 -2.70
C PRO A 113 1.14 -14.15 -2.66
N LEU A 114 2.11 -14.87 -2.08
CA LEU A 114 3.50 -14.42 -1.88
C LEU A 114 4.35 -14.33 -3.17
N SER A 115 3.76 -14.49 -4.36
CA SER A 115 4.50 -14.40 -5.62
C SER A 115 3.69 -13.64 -6.67
N PRO A 116 4.00 -12.36 -6.92
CA PRO A 116 3.33 -11.60 -7.95
C PRO A 116 3.69 -12.13 -9.35
N PRO A 117 2.75 -12.11 -10.31
CA PRO A 117 3.02 -12.55 -11.68
C PRO A 117 4.09 -11.66 -12.34
N VAL A 118 4.85 -12.24 -13.29
CA VAL A 118 6.07 -11.61 -13.86
C VAL A 118 5.84 -10.22 -14.44
N TRP A 119 4.66 -9.99 -15.02
CA TRP A 119 4.30 -8.70 -15.61
C TRP A 119 4.17 -7.59 -14.55
N ARG A 120 3.76 -7.94 -13.32
CA ARG A 120 3.64 -6.98 -12.20
C ARG A 120 5.01 -6.56 -11.71
N ALA A 121 5.96 -7.51 -11.60
CA ALA A 121 7.35 -7.21 -11.26
C ALA A 121 8.02 -6.31 -12.32
N LEU A 122 7.76 -6.56 -13.61
CA LEU A 122 8.25 -5.72 -14.70
C LEU A 122 7.65 -4.30 -14.64
N TRP A 123 6.38 -4.18 -14.28
CA TRP A 123 5.74 -2.88 -14.09
C TRP A 123 6.32 -2.11 -12.90
N GLU A 124 6.58 -2.76 -11.77
CA GLU A 124 7.17 -2.13 -10.58
C GLU A 124 8.61 -1.67 -10.80
N LEU A 125 9.39 -2.43 -11.58
CA LEU A 125 10.69 -1.98 -12.10
C LEU A 125 10.56 -0.70 -12.92
N ALA A 126 9.60 -0.68 -13.86
CA ALA A 126 9.36 0.49 -14.70
C ALA A 126 8.88 1.70 -13.88
N ALA A 127 7.98 1.49 -12.91
CA ALA A 127 7.47 2.52 -12.02
C ALA A 127 8.56 3.10 -11.10
N ALA A 128 9.41 2.24 -10.50
CA ALA A 128 10.56 2.67 -9.71
C ALA A 128 11.56 3.47 -10.56
N ARG A 129 11.77 3.04 -11.81
CA ARG A 129 12.64 3.76 -12.75
C ARG A 129 12.04 5.10 -13.19
N TRP A 130 10.73 5.18 -13.36
CA TRP A 130 10.01 6.43 -13.67
C TRP A 130 10.09 7.43 -12.52
N GLN A 131 9.80 7.00 -11.29
CA GLN A 131 9.89 7.86 -10.10
C GLN A 131 11.28 8.48 -9.96
N THR A 132 12.34 7.67 -10.08
CA THR A 132 13.73 8.15 -9.99
C THR A 132 14.16 9.05 -11.15
N LEU A 133 13.62 8.86 -12.36
CA LEU A 133 14.03 9.62 -13.54
C LEU A 133 13.23 10.89 -13.80
N ILE A 134 12.00 10.97 -13.31
CA ILE A 134 11.05 12.03 -13.72
C ILE A 134 10.50 12.80 -12.53
N LEU A 135 10.24 12.15 -11.40
CA LEU A 135 9.69 12.80 -10.21
C LEU A 135 10.80 13.28 -9.26
N ASP A 136 11.84 12.47 -9.03
CA ASP A 136 12.98 12.82 -8.17
C ASP A 136 14.17 13.45 -8.92
N TYR A 137 14.02 13.74 -10.22
CA TYR A 137 15.09 14.39 -11.01
C TYR A 137 15.28 15.84 -10.55
N SER A 138 16.13 16.03 -9.55
CA SER A 138 16.40 17.31 -8.90
C SER A 138 16.93 18.35 -9.91
N LEU A 139 16.51 19.60 -9.71
CA LEU A 139 16.98 20.77 -10.48
C LEU A 139 18.52 20.90 -10.46
N GLU A 140 19.17 20.42 -9.39
CA GLU A 140 20.63 20.28 -9.28
C GLU A 140 21.22 19.44 -10.43
N THR A 141 20.65 18.25 -10.69
CA THR A 141 21.15 17.32 -11.71
C THR A 141 20.94 17.87 -13.13
N GLN A 142 19.85 18.64 -13.33
CA GLN A 142 19.59 19.35 -14.59
C GLN A 142 20.59 20.48 -14.82
N ILE A 143 20.93 21.26 -13.78
CA ILE A 143 21.88 22.37 -13.89
C ILE A 143 23.30 21.83 -14.08
N GLU A 144 23.70 20.76 -13.39
CA GLU A 144 25.00 20.11 -13.58
C GLU A 144 25.16 19.53 -14.99
N GLY A 145 24.17 18.78 -15.48
CA GLY A 145 24.20 18.24 -16.84
C GLY A 145 24.22 19.34 -17.93
N LEU A 146 23.51 20.45 -17.69
CA LEU A 146 23.47 21.58 -18.63
C LEU A 146 24.75 22.42 -18.59
N MET A 147 25.35 22.61 -17.41
CA MET A 147 26.66 23.27 -17.26
C MET A 147 27.79 22.43 -17.83
N ASP A 148 27.77 21.11 -17.65
CA ASP A 148 28.76 20.20 -18.22
C ASP A 148 28.64 20.11 -19.74
N GLY A 149 27.42 20.12 -20.28
CA GLY A 149 27.17 20.28 -21.72
C GLY A 149 27.69 21.61 -22.28
N ALA A 150 27.46 22.73 -21.56
CA ALA A 150 27.96 24.04 -21.95
C ALA A 150 29.50 24.15 -21.88
N ARG A 151 30.14 23.47 -20.93
CA ARG A 151 31.61 23.36 -20.83
C ARG A 151 32.19 22.53 -21.97
N TRP A 152 31.54 21.44 -22.37
CA TRP A 152 31.94 20.61 -23.50
C TRP A 152 31.85 21.34 -24.85
N ILE A 153 30.76 22.10 -25.11
CA ILE A 153 30.62 22.92 -26.33
C ILE A 153 31.69 24.01 -26.41
N ARG A 154 32.18 24.51 -25.26
CA ARG A 154 33.30 25.47 -25.18
C ARG A 154 34.68 24.81 -25.17
N GLY A 155 34.77 23.51 -25.44
CA GLY A 155 36.04 22.79 -25.60
C GLY A 155 36.74 22.41 -24.31
N VAL A 156 36.05 22.49 -23.15
CA VAL A 156 36.57 21.97 -21.88
C VAL A 156 36.14 20.50 -21.77
N PRO A 157 37.06 19.52 -21.84
CA PRO A 157 36.70 18.13 -21.73
C PRO A 157 36.16 17.86 -20.31
N PRO A 158 35.07 17.09 -20.18
CA PRO A 158 34.55 16.74 -18.87
C PRO A 158 35.60 15.98 -18.06
N ALA A 159 35.64 16.19 -16.75
CA ALA A 159 36.36 15.27 -15.86
C ALA A 159 35.85 13.85 -16.09
N ALA A 160 36.76 12.87 -16.12
CA ALA A 160 36.43 11.49 -16.45
C ALA A 160 35.24 10.99 -15.62
N GLY A 161 34.09 10.79 -16.28
CA GLY A 161 32.83 10.38 -15.65
C GLY A 161 31.57 11.05 -16.20
N ALA A 162 31.62 12.31 -16.66
CA ALA A 162 30.39 13.06 -17.02
C ALA A 162 29.85 12.79 -18.44
N GLY A 163 30.66 12.22 -19.36
CA GLY A 163 30.24 11.94 -20.74
C GLY A 163 29.14 10.87 -20.86
N ALA A 164 28.95 10.03 -19.84
CA ALA A 164 27.90 9.00 -19.84
C ALA A 164 26.50 9.60 -19.57
N VAL A 165 26.40 10.71 -18.83
CA VAL A 165 25.11 11.29 -18.41
C VAL A 165 24.43 12.04 -19.56
N ALA A 166 25.20 12.73 -20.41
CA ALA A 166 24.67 13.46 -21.57
C ALA A 166 24.14 12.54 -22.69
N ALA A 167 24.78 11.40 -22.93
CA ALA A 167 24.30 10.40 -23.90
C ALA A 167 23.03 9.68 -23.41
N VAL A 168 22.88 9.55 -22.09
CA VAL A 168 21.69 8.94 -21.46
C VAL A 168 20.46 9.86 -21.58
N GLY A 169 20.62 11.18 -21.53
CA GLY A 169 19.50 12.14 -21.68
C GLY A 169 18.73 12.04 -23.00
N ILE A 170 19.40 11.77 -24.12
CA ILE A 170 18.74 11.58 -25.43
C ILE A 170 18.17 10.16 -25.57
N GLY A 171 18.77 9.17 -24.89
CA GLY A 171 18.28 7.79 -24.84
C GLY A 171 17.01 7.60 -24.00
N ILE A 172 16.81 8.42 -22.95
CA ILE A 172 15.65 8.35 -22.05
C ILE A 172 14.35 8.74 -22.79
N GLY A 173 14.37 9.73 -23.68
CA GLY A 173 13.19 10.10 -24.48
C GLY A 173 12.72 8.97 -25.41
N GLY A 174 13.66 8.24 -26.02
CA GLY A 174 13.34 7.15 -26.96
C GLY A 174 12.92 5.83 -26.30
N THR A 175 13.52 5.49 -25.17
CA THR A 175 13.19 4.25 -24.43
C THR A 175 11.88 4.35 -23.66
N VAL A 176 11.55 5.53 -23.12
CA VAL A 176 10.27 5.79 -22.44
C VAL A 176 9.10 5.74 -23.43
N LEU A 177 9.22 6.33 -24.63
CA LEU A 177 8.19 6.23 -25.67
C LEU A 177 8.06 4.82 -26.26
N GLY A 178 9.18 4.10 -26.44
CA GLY A 178 9.18 2.74 -26.98
C GLY A 178 8.51 1.72 -26.06
N LEU A 179 8.73 1.83 -24.75
CA LEU A 179 8.12 0.93 -23.76
C LEU A 179 6.64 1.27 -23.50
N PHE A 180 6.26 2.56 -23.57
CA PHE A 180 4.85 2.96 -23.49
C PHE A 180 4.04 2.47 -24.70
N GLY A 181 4.63 2.54 -25.90
CA GLY A 181 3.99 2.03 -27.13
C GLY A 181 3.78 0.51 -27.11
N LEU A 182 4.72 -0.25 -26.56
CA LEU A 182 4.63 -1.71 -26.41
C LEU A 182 3.60 -2.13 -25.35
N ALA A 183 3.52 -1.40 -24.23
CA ALA A 183 2.52 -1.67 -23.19
C ALA A 183 1.09 -1.38 -23.65
N VAL A 184 0.87 -0.29 -24.40
CA VAL A 184 -0.44 0.04 -24.98
C VAL A 184 -0.86 -0.98 -26.05
N ALA A 185 0.08 -1.49 -26.86
CA ALA A 185 -0.19 -2.52 -27.85
C ALA A 185 -0.64 -3.87 -27.22
N PHE A 186 -0.07 -4.25 -26.08
CA PHE A 186 -0.46 -5.48 -25.37
C PHE A 186 -1.83 -5.37 -24.69
N ILE A 187 -2.21 -4.20 -24.18
CA ILE A 187 -3.55 -3.95 -23.62
C ILE A 187 -4.61 -3.95 -24.72
N ALA A 188 -4.30 -3.42 -25.90
CA ALA A 188 -5.20 -3.42 -27.05
C ALA A 188 -5.42 -4.82 -27.67
N LEU A 189 -4.44 -5.72 -27.58
CA LEU A 189 -4.53 -7.10 -28.09
C LEU A 189 -5.16 -8.09 -27.09
N GLY A 190 -5.18 -7.77 -25.79
CA GLY A 190 -5.72 -8.63 -24.72
C GLY A 190 -7.21 -8.48 -24.42
N LEU A 191 -7.89 -7.47 -24.99
CA LEU A 191 -9.33 -7.21 -24.81
C LEU A 191 -10.19 -7.68 -26.01
N GLY A 192 -9.64 -8.53 -26.88
CA GLY A 192 -10.23 -8.93 -28.16
C GLY A 192 -10.71 -10.38 -28.27
N LEU A 193 -10.97 -11.10 -27.16
CA LEU A 193 -11.63 -12.42 -27.15
C LEU A 193 -12.57 -12.56 -25.96
#